data_AF-A0A178KNW2-F1
#
_entry.id   AF-A0A178KNW2-F1
#
_cell.length_a   1.000
_cell.length_b   1.000
_cell.length_c   1.000
_cell.angle_alpha   90.00
_cell.angle_beta   90.00
_cell.angle_gamma   90.00
#
_symmetry.space_group_name_H-M   'P 1'
#
loop_
_entity.id
_entity.type
_entity.pdbx_description
1 polymer ?
#
loop_
_entity_poly.entity_id
_entity_poly.type
_entity_poly.pdbx_seq_one_letter_code
_entity_poly.pdbx_strand_id
1 'polypeptide(L)'
;MSETRFWIRRLSKTGLRALHIAGIAMASAGVLFQVESYPWQWWWMLAMTTGVLMMISEIMSSRLWLIQLKGVLTFVKLGLLASFVFLPENKPALYATVIIMSVFIAHGPAGLRHYSIWHRRRIDEKKHVKG
;
A
#
# COMPACT_ATOMS: atom_id res chain seq x y z
N MET A 1 -25.61 -1.48 -9.13
CA MET A 1 -25.22 -2.24 -7.92
C MET A 1 -26.30 -2.02 -6.88
N SER A 2 -26.71 -3.03 -6.11
CA SER A 2 -27.61 -2.76 -4.98
C SER A 2 -26.84 -2.01 -3.89
N GLU A 3 -27.57 -1.20 -3.11
CA GLU A 3 -27.01 -0.33 -2.07
C GLU A 3 -26.19 -1.12 -1.04
N THR A 4 -26.67 -2.31 -0.65
CA THR A 4 -25.94 -3.23 0.25
C THR A 4 -24.58 -3.62 -0.30
N ARG A 5 -24.49 -3.97 -1.60
CA ARG A 5 -23.21 -4.33 -2.24
C ARG A 5 -22.23 -3.17 -2.33
N PHE A 6 -22.75 -1.95 -2.47
CA PHE A 6 -21.94 -0.73 -2.44
C PHE A 6 -21.28 -0.56 -1.06
N TRP A 7 -22.07 -0.61 0.01
CA TRP A 7 -21.59 -0.42 1.38
C TRP A 7 -20.60 -1.52 1.81
N ILE A 8 -20.90 -2.78 1.50
CA ILE A 8 -19.99 -3.91 1.78
C ILE A 8 -18.63 -3.64 1.13
N ARG A 9 -18.60 -3.32 -0.18
CA ARG A 9 -17.33 -3.08 -0.90
C ARG A 9 -16.54 -1.92 -0.29
N ARG A 10 -17.23 -0.84 0.09
CA ARG A 10 -16.62 0.36 0.66
C ARG A 10 -16.04 0.09 2.06
N LEU A 11 -16.81 -0.58 2.92
CA LEU A 11 -16.38 -0.92 4.28
C LEU A 11 -15.25 -1.95 4.25
N SER A 12 -15.30 -2.97 3.39
CA SER A 12 -14.21 -3.95 3.25
C SER A 12 -12.90 -3.28 2.82
N LYS A 13 -12.93 -2.37 1.84
CA LYS A 13 -11.73 -1.61 1.42
C LYS A 13 -11.18 -0.71 2.52
N THR A 14 -12.07 -0.13 3.33
CA THR A 14 -11.67 0.75 4.44
C THR A 14 -11.09 -0.05 5.60
N GLY A 15 -11.73 -1.18 5.94
CA GLY A 15 -11.26 -2.11 6.97
C GLY A 15 -9.90 -2.69 6.64
N LEU A 16 -9.65 -3.11 5.38
CA LEU A 16 -8.32 -3.57 4.95
C LEU A 16 -7.25 -2.51 5.15
N ARG A 17 -7.54 -1.24 4.83
CA ARG A 17 -6.60 -0.13 5.09
C ARG A 17 -6.38 0.11 6.58
N ALA A 18 -7.43 0.05 7.39
CA ALA A 18 -7.31 0.22 8.83
C ALA A 18 -6.44 -0.87 9.45
N LEU A 19 -6.67 -2.15 9.10
CA LEU A 19 -5.84 -3.27 9.53
C LEU A 19 -4.39 -3.14 9.05
N HIS A 20 -4.19 -2.67 7.82
CA HIS A 20 -2.85 -2.43 7.27
C HIS A 20 -2.09 -1.37 8.07
N ILE A 21 -2.72 -0.23 8.34
CA ILE A 21 -2.10 0.86 9.12
C ILE A 21 -1.83 0.40 10.56
N ALA A 22 -2.76 -0.32 11.19
CA ALA A 22 -2.56 -0.90 12.51
C ALA A 22 -1.37 -1.86 12.53
N GLY A 23 -1.28 -2.77 11.55
CA GLY A 23 -0.13 -3.67 11.41
C GLY A 23 1.20 -2.92 11.27
N ILE A 24 1.26 -1.87 10.44
CA ILE A 24 2.45 -1.03 10.29
C ILE A 24 2.82 -0.37 11.63
N ALA A 25 1.86 0.30 12.28
CA ALA A 25 2.11 1.04 13.51
C ALA A 25 2.63 0.13 14.63
N MET A 26 1.98 -1.02 14.85
CA MET A 26 2.37 -1.96 15.89
C MET A 26 3.68 -2.71 15.55
N ALA A 27 3.98 -2.94 14.27
CA ALA A 27 5.24 -3.54 13.85
C ALA A 27 6.44 -2.57 13.88
N SER A 28 6.18 -1.26 13.86
CA SER A 28 7.21 -0.22 13.75
C SER A 28 8.27 -0.31 14.85
N ALA A 29 7.86 -0.60 16.09
CA ALA A 29 8.78 -0.70 17.22
C ALA A 29 9.83 -1.81 17.02
N GLY A 30 9.40 -2.97 16.50
CA GLY A 30 10.31 -4.08 16.23
C GLY A 30 11.29 -3.81 15.09
N VAL A 31 10.83 -3.11 14.04
CA VAL A 31 11.68 -2.78 12.88
C VAL A 31 12.66 -1.65 13.19
N LEU A 32 12.24 -0.63 13.94
CA LEU A 32 13.06 0.54 14.26
C LEU A 32 14.05 0.28 15.41
N PHE A 33 13.61 -0.41 16.46
CA PHE A 33 14.40 -0.60 17.68
C PHE A 33 14.93 -2.03 17.84
N GLN A 34 14.71 -2.92 16.87
CA GLN A 34 15.19 -4.31 16.86
C GLN A 34 14.79 -5.10 18.11
N VAL A 35 13.58 -4.87 18.62
CA VAL A 35 13.09 -5.53 19.85
C VAL A 35 12.83 -7.02 19.59
N GLU A 36 13.49 -7.89 20.35
CA GLU A 36 13.33 -9.35 20.23
C GLU A 36 12.06 -9.89 20.92
N SER A 37 11.66 -9.30 22.05
CA SER A 37 10.65 -9.89 22.95
C SER A 37 9.19 -9.54 22.63
N TYR A 38 8.95 -8.61 21.69
CA TYR A 38 7.59 -8.16 21.35
C TYR A 38 7.07 -8.90 20.11
N PRO A 39 5.77 -9.30 20.05
CA PRO A 39 5.17 -9.97 18.89
C PRO A 39 5.00 -9.09 17.64
N TRP A 40 5.95 -8.19 17.33
CA TRP A 40 5.89 -7.30 16.16
C TRP A 40 5.83 -8.07 14.85
N GLN A 41 6.35 -9.29 14.79
CA GLN A 41 6.32 -10.15 13.60
C GLN A 41 4.89 -10.51 13.19
N TRP A 42 3.98 -10.73 14.14
CA TRP A 42 2.56 -10.98 13.86
C TRP A 42 1.89 -9.75 13.25
N TRP A 43 2.19 -8.57 13.78
CA TRP A 43 1.74 -7.29 13.24
C TRP A 43 2.35 -6.98 11.86
N TRP A 44 3.60 -7.37 11.65
CA TRP A 44 4.26 -7.29 10.35
C TRP A 44 3.57 -8.18 9.32
N MET A 45 3.27 -9.43 9.68
CA MET A 45 2.52 -10.34 8.81
C MET A 45 1.12 -9.80 8.51
N LEU A 46 0.42 -9.20 9.48
CA LEU A 46 -0.85 -8.52 9.24
C LEU A 46 -0.69 -7.37 8.24
N ALA A 47 0.34 -6.53 8.39
CA ALA A 47 0.62 -5.43 7.46
C ALA A 47 0.91 -5.94 6.05
N MET A 48 1.75 -6.98 5.91
CA MET A 48 2.10 -7.56 4.61
C MET A 48 0.90 -8.20 3.93
N THR A 49 0.16 -9.05 4.64
CA THR A 49 -1.01 -9.76 4.09
C THR A 49 -2.10 -8.80 3.64
N THR A 50 -2.48 -7.83 4.48
CA THR A 50 -3.47 -6.81 4.11
C THR A 50 -3.00 -5.91 2.96
N GLY A 51 -1.71 -5.57 2.92
CA GLY A 51 -1.09 -4.82 1.82
C GLY A 51 -1.19 -5.55 0.48
N VAL A 52 -0.85 -6.84 0.48
CA VAL A 52 -0.95 -7.71 -0.71
C VAL A 52 -2.41 -7.86 -1.17
N LEU A 53 -3.35 -8.07 -0.24
CA LEU A 53 -4.77 -8.15 -0.58
C LEU A 53 -5.30 -6.87 -1.22
N MET A 54 -4.88 -5.69 -0.72
CA MET A 54 -5.22 -4.41 -1.34
C MET A 54 -4.63 -4.26 -2.74
N MET A 55 -3.37 -4.65 -2.93
CA MET A 55 -2.70 -4.61 -4.24
C MET A 55 -3.42 -5.52 -5.25
N ILE A 56 -3.70 -6.78 -4.87
CA ILE A 56 -4.42 -7.73 -5.73
C ILE A 56 -5.81 -7.17 -6.10
N SER A 57 -6.54 -6.62 -5.12
CA SER A 57 -7.85 -6.01 -5.36
C SER A 57 -7.80 -4.87 -6.38
N GLU A 58 -6.76 -4.04 -6.34
CA GLU A 58 -6.56 -2.96 -7.30
C GLU A 58 -6.20 -3.48 -8.71
N ILE A 59 -5.30 -4.47 -8.81
CA ILE A 59 -4.92 -5.08 -10.10
C ILE A 59 -6.13 -5.76 -10.76
N MET A 60 -6.92 -6.51 -9.98
CA MET A 60 -8.15 -7.15 -10.46
C MET A 60 -9.20 -6.12 -10.90
N SER A 61 -9.25 -4.95 -10.25
CA SER A 61 -10.17 -3.88 -10.62
C SER A 61 -9.71 -3.09 -11.84
N SER A 62 -8.40 -3.02 -12.10
CA SER A 62 -7.80 -2.19 -13.13
C SER A 62 -6.44 -2.72 -13.58
N ARG A 63 -6.31 -3.12 -14.85
CA ARG A 63 -5.00 -3.41 -15.44
C ARG A 63 -4.15 -2.14 -15.63
N LEU A 64 -4.79 -0.98 -15.75
CA LEU A 64 -4.10 0.30 -15.87
C LEU A 64 -3.37 0.70 -14.59
N TRP A 65 -3.77 0.15 -13.44
CA TRP A 65 -3.09 0.37 -12.16
C TRP A 65 -1.60 0.06 -12.24
N LEU A 66 -1.20 -0.98 -12.99
CA LEU A 66 0.20 -1.40 -13.15
C LEU A 66 1.10 -0.33 -13.80
N ILE A 67 0.53 0.52 -14.66
CA ILE A 67 1.26 1.59 -15.37
C ILE A 67 0.99 2.98 -14.81
N GLN A 68 0.04 3.10 -13.87
CA GLN A 68 -0.23 4.34 -13.15
C GLN A 68 0.80 4.53 -12.04
N LEU A 69 1.14 5.80 -11.77
CA LEU A 69 2.15 6.16 -10.77
C LEU A 69 1.86 5.54 -9.40
N LYS A 70 0.58 5.47 -8.97
CA LYS A 70 0.21 4.81 -7.70
C LYS A 70 0.64 3.34 -7.64
N GLY A 71 0.52 2.60 -8.73
CA GLY A 71 0.90 1.19 -8.79
C GLY A 71 2.40 1.02 -8.89
N VAL A 72 3.06 1.81 -9.74
CA VAL A 72 4.52 1.79 -9.87
C VAL A 72 5.19 2.11 -8.53
N LEU A 73 4.74 3.15 -7.83
CA LEU A 73 5.28 3.49 -6.51
C LEU A 73 4.98 2.44 -5.44
N THR A 74 3.90 1.67 -5.60
CA THR A 74 3.62 0.50 -4.73
C THR A 74 4.65 -0.62 -4.98
N PHE A 75 5.04 -0.88 -6.24
CA PHE A 75 6.12 -1.82 -6.53
C PHE A 75 7.49 -1.33 -6.03
N VAL A 76 7.79 -0.04 -6.17
CA VAL A 76 9.00 0.56 -5.57
C VAL A 76 9.02 0.34 -4.06
N LYS A 77 7.89 0.52 -3.37
CA LYS A 77 7.74 0.22 -1.94
C LYS A 77 8.07 -1.24 -1.62
N LEU A 78 7.56 -2.17 -2.41
CA LEU A 78 7.83 -3.60 -2.21
C LEU A 78 9.31 -3.93 -2.46
N GLY A 79 9.95 -3.29 -3.43
CA GLY A 79 11.39 -3.41 -3.66
C GLY A 79 12.22 -2.92 -2.46
N LEU A 80 11.85 -1.77 -1.88
CA LEU A 80 12.47 -1.26 -0.65
C LEU A 80 12.29 -2.22 0.53
N LEU A 81 11.11 -2.81 0.69
CA LEU A 81 10.87 -3.81 1.74
C LEU A 81 11.67 -5.10 1.50
N ALA A 82 11.76 -5.58 0.25
CA ALA A 82 12.56 -6.74 -0.10
C ALA A 82 14.07 -6.51 0.17
N SER A 83 14.53 -5.26 0.03
CA SER A 83 15.92 -4.90 0.32
C SER A 83 16.33 -5.08 1.80
N PHE A 84 15.37 -5.26 2.72
CA PHE A 84 15.66 -5.57 4.13
C PHE A 84 16.45 -6.87 4.31
N VAL A 85 16.34 -7.80 3.35
CA VAL A 85 17.08 -9.07 3.34
C VAL A 85 18.55 -8.84 3.01
N PHE A 86 18.84 -7.94 2.08
CA PHE A 86 20.20 -7.67 1.60
C PHE A 86 20.92 -6.57 2.40
N LEU A 87 20.16 -5.65 3.01
CA LEU A 87 20.68 -4.49 3.74
C LEU A 87 20.11 -4.45 5.18
N PRO A 88 20.38 -5.47 6.02
CA PRO A 88 19.78 -5.58 7.35
C PRO A 88 20.15 -4.43 8.29
N GLU A 89 21.34 -3.85 8.14
CA GLU A 89 21.82 -2.72 8.94
C GLU A 89 21.03 -1.43 8.66
N ASN A 90 20.50 -1.28 7.45
CA ASN A 90 19.76 -0.08 7.01
C ASN A 90 18.23 -0.21 7.18
N LYS A 91 17.73 -1.27 7.83
CA LYS A 91 16.30 -1.53 8.01
C LYS A 91 15.52 -0.31 8.55
N PRO A 92 15.97 0.41 9.60
CA PRO A 92 15.22 1.55 10.10
C PRO A 92 15.09 2.69 9.07
N ALA A 93 16.18 3.01 8.37
CA ALA A 93 16.20 4.08 7.36
C ALA A 93 15.33 3.72 6.13
N LEU A 94 15.43 2.47 5.67
CA LEU A 94 14.60 1.96 4.57
C LEU A 94 13.11 1.93 4.96
N TYR A 95 12.81 1.53 6.21
CA TYR A 95 11.45 1.54 6.74
C TYR A 95 10.85 2.94 6.82
N ALA A 96 11.62 3.92 7.33
CA ALA A 96 11.20 5.31 7.37
C ALA A 96 10.93 5.86 5.96
N THR A 97 11.81 5.55 5.00
CA THR A 97 11.64 5.92 3.59
C THR A 97 10.35 5.34 3.02
N VAL A 98 10.07 4.07 3.30
CA VAL A 98 8.82 3.39 2.90
C VAL A 98 7.59 4.10 3.47
N ILE A 99 7.61 4.50 4.75
CA ILE A 99 6.49 5.22 5.38
C ILE A 99 6.27 6.58 4.73
N ILE A 100 7.33 7.39 4.61
CA ILE A 100 7.26 8.74 4.03
C ILE A 100 6.71 8.66 2.61
N MET A 101 7.28 7.77 1.79
CA MET A 101 6.81 7.56 0.42
C MET A 101 5.33 7.12 0.39
N SER A 102 4.90 6.25 1.32
CA SER A 102 3.51 5.82 1.42
C SER A 102 2.54 6.98 1.69
N VAL A 103 2.94 7.93 2.54
CA VAL A 103 2.13 9.14 2.83
C VAL A 103 1.96 9.98 1.58
N PHE A 104 3.04 10.24 0.83
CA PHE A 104 2.98 10.98 -0.42
C PHE A 104 2.10 10.30 -1.47
N ILE A 105 2.13 8.97 -1.59
CA ILE A 105 1.26 8.23 -2.51
C ILE A 105 -0.21 8.32 -2.06
N ALA A 106 -0.48 8.17 -0.76
CA ALA A 106 -1.83 8.12 -0.21
C ALA A 106 -2.55 9.47 -0.30
N HIS A 107 -1.85 10.55 0.08
CA HIS A 107 -2.38 11.92 0.13
C HIS A 107 -2.04 12.75 -1.11
N GLY A 108 -1.29 12.19 -2.06
CA GLY A 108 -0.94 12.85 -3.30
C GLY A 108 -2.17 13.24 -4.14
N PRO A 109 -2.12 14.37 -4.87
CA PRO A 109 -3.18 14.80 -5.78
C PRO A 109 -3.65 13.68 -6.70
N ALA A 110 -4.95 13.63 -6.99
CA ALA A 110 -5.52 12.62 -7.89
C ALA A 110 -4.83 12.62 -9.27
N GLY A 111 -4.41 13.79 -9.75
CA GLY A 111 -3.66 13.91 -11.00
C GLY A 111 -2.34 13.15 -11.01
N LEU A 112 -1.60 13.12 -9.90
CA LEU A 112 -0.36 12.35 -9.78
C LEU A 112 -0.65 10.85 -9.72
N ARG A 113 -1.63 10.44 -8.91
CA ARG A 113 -1.93 9.01 -8.72
C ARG A 113 -2.41 8.32 -10.01
N HIS A 114 -3.15 9.03 -10.85
CA HIS A 114 -3.67 8.54 -12.13
C HIS A 114 -2.77 8.89 -13.33
N TYR A 115 -1.60 9.46 -13.09
CA TYR A 115 -0.61 9.71 -14.14
C TYR A 115 -0.05 8.38 -14.64
N SER A 116 -0.13 8.13 -15.95
CA SER A 116 0.49 6.97 -16.57
C SER A 116 1.94 7.29 -16.91
N ILE A 117 2.89 6.50 -16.38
CA ILE A 117 4.31 6.67 -16.69
C ILE A 117 4.58 6.33 -18.17
N TRP A 118 3.91 5.30 -18.68
CA TRP A 118 4.03 4.85 -20.06
C TRP A 118 3.53 5.89 -21.07
N HIS A 119 2.30 6.40 -20.87
CA HIS A 119 1.68 7.34 -21.81
C HIS A 119 2.02 8.80 -21.54
N ARG A 120 2.75 9.08 -20.46
CA ARG A 120 3.14 10.42 -19.99
C ARG A 120 1.96 11.41 -19.90
N ARG A 121 0.79 10.89 -19.56
CA ARG A 121 -0.45 11.66 -19.39
C ARG A 121 -1.33 11.06 -18.31
N ARG A 122 -2.23 11.86 -17.77
CA ARG A 122 -3.28 11.37 -16.87
C ARG A 122 -4.23 10.47 -17.66
N ILE A 123 -4.42 9.25 -17.17
CA ILE A 123 -5.42 8.33 -17.70
C ILE A 123 -6.43 8.09 -16.60
N ASP A 124 -7.58 8.74 -16.72
CA ASP A 124 -8.73 8.44 -15.90
C ASP A 124 -9.40 7.18 -16.46
N GLU A 125 -9.61 6.19 -15.61
CA GLU A 125 -10.48 5.07 -15.98
C GLU A 125 -11.89 5.59 -16.26
N LYS A 126 -12.53 5.04 -17.30
CA LYS A 126 -13.97 5.28 -17.54
C LYS A 126 -14.68 5.03 -16.21
N LYS A 127 -15.47 6.02 -15.75
CA LYS A 127 -16.21 5.99 -14.48
C LYS A 127 -16.99 4.67 -14.35
N HIS A 128 -16.39 3.65 -13.75
CA HIS A 128 -17.17 2.66 -13.03
C HIS A 128 -17.70 3.40 -11.80
N VAL A 129 -19.03 3.44 -11.67
CA VAL A 129 -19.76 4.03 -10.54
C VAL A 129 -18.93 3.89 -9.27
N LYS A 130 -18.44 5.02 -8.76
CA LYS A 130 -17.58 5.08 -7.58
C LYS A 130 -18.32 4.38 -6.45
N GLY A 131 -17.88 3.17 -6.10
CA GLY A 131 -18.23 2.42 -4.90
C GLY A 131 -17.40 2.87 -3.72
#